data_AF-A0A670ZF26-F1
#
_entry.id   AF-A0A670ZF26-F1
#
_cell.length_a   1.000
_cell.length_b   1.000
_cell.length_c   1.000
_cell.angle_alpha   90.00
_cell.angle_beta   90.00
_cell.angle_gamma   90.00
#
_symmetry.space_group_name_H-M   'P 1'
#
loop_
_entity.id
_entity.type
_entity.pdbx_description
1 polymer ?
#
loop_
_entity_poly.entity_id
_entity_poly.type
_entity_poly.pdbx_seq_one_letter_code
_entity_poly.pdbx_strand_id
1 'polypeptide(L)'
;MGENGNISPSYLIEFLLSVFSFWFGGSWSGSPQGWKFQKTRQTWLLLHMYDKDQVPDQYFSILLRYLEGLQGRARDTTVQKAEALMKEYDQSDMEDELLEGKRGRIRKVLQLLS
;
A
#
# COMPACT_ATOMS: atom_id res chain seq x y z
N MET A 1 -6.34 17.78 -18.85
CA MET A 1 -7.33 16.83 -18.30
C MET A 1 -6.59 15.55 -17.92
N GLY A 2 -6.32 15.34 -16.63
CA GLY A 2 -5.64 14.12 -16.16
C GLY A 2 -6.65 12.99 -16.07
N GLU A 3 -6.39 11.94 -16.82
CA GLU A 3 -7.21 10.73 -16.88
C GLU A 3 -7.35 10.16 -15.47
N ASN A 4 -8.58 10.13 -14.95
CA ASN A 4 -8.95 9.30 -13.81
C ASN A 4 -8.91 7.84 -14.29
N GLY A 5 -7.70 7.35 -14.58
CA GLY A 5 -7.44 5.98 -14.97
C GLY A 5 -7.80 5.12 -13.78
N ASN A 6 -8.95 4.45 -13.88
CA ASN A 6 -9.31 3.36 -13.01
C ASN A 6 -8.17 2.34 -13.09
N ILE A 7 -7.26 2.36 -12.11
CA ILE A 7 -6.07 1.52 -12.11
C ILE A 7 -6.57 0.10 -11.86
N SER A 8 -6.62 -0.70 -12.93
CA SER A 8 -7.07 -2.08 -12.81
C SER A 8 -6.17 -2.82 -11.79
N PRO A 9 -6.74 -3.57 -10.83
CA PRO A 9 -5.99 -4.25 -9.77
C PRO A 9 -4.82 -5.12 -10.28
N SER A 10 -4.94 -5.65 -11.49
CA SER A 10 -3.91 -6.43 -12.19
C SER A 10 -2.58 -5.69 -12.38
N TYR A 11 -2.60 -4.38 -12.68
CA TYR A 11 -1.36 -3.61 -12.88
C TYR A 11 -0.63 -3.28 -11.58
N LEU A 12 -1.33 -3.33 -10.44
CA LEU A 12 -0.76 -3.12 -9.12
C LEU A 12 -0.07 -4.38 -8.60
N ILE A 13 -0.59 -5.55 -8.99
CA ILE A 13 0.05 -6.84 -8.74
C ILE A 13 1.40 -6.91 -9.46
N GLU A 14 1.45 -6.58 -10.75
CA GLU A 14 2.71 -6.49 -11.53
C GLU A 14 3.71 -5.50 -10.91
N PHE A 15 3.21 -4.37 -10.37
CA PHE A 15 4.05 -3.39 -9.67
C PHE A 15 4.64 -3.96 -8.38
N LEU A 16 3.83 -4.63 -7.55
CA LEU A 16 4.30 -5.25 -6.31
C LEU A 16 5.28 -6.40 -6.58
N LEU A 17 5.05 -7.20 -7.63
CA LEU A 17 5.97 -8.25 -8.07
C LEU A 17 7.29 -7.68 -8.60
N SER A 18 7.26 -6.56 -9.33
CA SER A 18 8.46 -5.86 -9.77
C SER A 18 9.27 -5.29 -8.61
N VAL A 19 8.61 -4.67 -7.63
CA VAL A 19 9.26 -4.21 -6.38
C VAL A 19 9.82 -5.38 -5.58
N PHE A 20 9.09 -6.50 -5.50
CA PHE A 20 9.53 -7.71 -4.82
C PHE A 20 10.77 -8.33 -5.48
N SER A 21 10.78 -8.44 -6.82
CA SER A 21 11.95 -8.91 -7.58
C SER A 21 13.17 -8.02 -7.38
N PHE A 22 12.97 -6.70 -7.25
CA PHE A 22 14.05 -5.75 -6.97
C PHE A 22 14.62 -5.90 -5.56
N TRP A 23 13.77 -6.22 -4.57
CA TRP A 23 14.17 -6.33 -3.16
C TRP A 23 14.73 -7.71 -2.77
N PHE A 24 14.24 -8.80 -3.39
CA PHE A 24 14.67 -10.18 -3.08
C PHE A 24 15.75 -10.74 -4.01
N GLY A 25 16.00 -10.12 -5.17
CA GLY A 25 17.02 -10.56 -6.13
C GLY A 25 18.30 -9.74 -6.03
N GLY A 26 19.21 -10.07 -5.12
CA GLY A 26 20.52 -9.41 -4.94
C GLY A 26 21.50 -9.53 -6.12
N SER A 27 21.08 -10.04 -7.28
CA SER A 27 21.84 -9.95 -8.53
C SER A 27 20.89 -9.66 -9.67
N TRP A 28 20.98 -8.46 -10.20
CA TRP A 28 20.25 -8.07 -11.39
C TRP A 28 21.24 -7.45 -12.37
N SER A 29 21.82 -8.29 -13.21
CA SER A 29 22.85 -7.96 -14.19
C SER A 29 22.27 -7.51 -15.53
N GLY A 30 21.20 -6.70 -15.54
CA GLY A 30 20.50 -6.41 -16.78
C GLY A 30 19.67 -5.15 -16.83
N SER A 31 20.14 -3.99 -16.35
CA SER A 31 19.54 -2.63 -16.54
C SER A 31 17.99 -2.51 -16.66
N PRO A 32 17.23 -1.99 -15.65
CA PRO A 32 15.77 -2.07 -15.65
C PRO A 32 15.29 -0.95 -16.51
N GLN A 33 15.30 -1.20 -17.82
CA GLN A 33 14.97 -0.24 -18.87
C GLN A 33 13.50 0.24 -18.80
N GLY A 34 12.73 -0.14 -17.77
CA GLY A 34 11.35 0.28 -17.56
C GLY A 34 10.93 0.59 -16.11
N TRP A 35 11.81 0.45 -15.09
CA TRP A 35 11.40 0.78 -13.72
C TRP A 35 11.50 2.29 -13.50
N LYS A 36 10.35 2.95 -13.60
CA LYS A 36 10.18 4.37 -13.28
C LYS A 36 9.19 4.49 -12.14
N PHE A 37 9.60 5.12 -11.05
CA PHE A 37 8.71 5.43 -9.93
C PHE A 37 7.43 6.15 -10.43
N GLN A 38 6.28 5.52 -10.20
CA GLN A 38 4.97 6.05 -10.59
C GLN A 38 4.23 6.57 -9.35
N LYS A 39 4.31 7.88 -9.12
CA LYS A 39 3.68 8.54 -7.96
C LYS A 39 2.18 8.26 -7.85
N THR A 40 1.48 8.20 -8.98
CA THR A 40 0.04 7.89 -9.03
C THR A 40 -0.25 6.49 -8.48
N ARG A 41 0.59 5.50 -8.81
CA ARG A 41 0.42 4.11 -8.34
C ARG A 41 0.73 3.99 -6.86
N GLN A 42 1.80 4.62 -6.38
CA GLN A 42 2.09 4.66 -4.96
C GLN A 42 0.93 5.31 -4.18
N THR A 43 0.40 6.44 -4.68
CA THR A 43 -0.72 7.12 -4.03
C THR A 43 -1.96 6.25 -3.96
N TRP A 44 -2.31 5.57 -5.06
CA TRP A 44 -3.44 4.65 -5.10
C TRP A 44 -3.23 3.49 -4.11
N LEU A 45 -2.03 2.92 -4.08
CA LEU A 45 -1.67 1.80 -3.21
C LEU A 45 -1.83 2.18 -1.74
N LEU A 46 -1.27 3.32 -1.32
CA LEU A 46 -1.39 3.82 0.06
C LEU A 46 -2.84 4.14 0.46
N LEU A 47 -3.70 4.44 -0.50
CA LEU A 47 -5.12 4.71 -0.26
C LEU A 47 -5.95 3.42 -0.11
N HIS A 48 -5.67 2.39 -0.91
CA HIS A 48 -6.51 1.19 -1.00
C HIS A 48 -5.93 -0.04 -0.28
N MET A 49 -4.70 0.03 0.27
CA MET A 49 -4.06 -1.10 0.93
C MET A 49 -4.82 -1.69 2.11
N TYR A 50 -5.74 -0.93 2.70
CA TYR A 50 -6.57 -1.39 3.82
C TYR A 50 -7.75 -2.25 3.37
N ASP A 51 -8.10 -2.22 2.08
CA ASP A 51 -9.23 -2.96 1.53
C ASP A 51 -8.79 -4.33 1.03
N LYS A 52 -9.43 -5.40 1.53
CA LYS A 52 -9.10 -6.79 1.19
C LYS A 52 -9.49 -7.15 -0.24
N ASP A 53 -10.53 -6.51 -0.79
CA ASP A 53 -11.00 -6.74 -2.15
C ASP A 53 -10.07 -6.07 -3.17
N GLN A 54 -9.52 -4.91 -2.80
CA GLN A 54 -8.57 -4.18 -3.65
C GLN A 54 -7.15 -4.75 -3.56
N VAL A 55 -6.71 -5.10 -2.36
CA VAL A 55 -5.39 -5.67 -2.10
C VAL A 55 -5.56 -6.96 -1.31
N PRO A 56 -5.54 -8.14 -1.95
CA PRO A 56 -5.63 -9.42 -1.24
C PRO A 56 -4.52 -9.62 -0.19
N ASP A 57 -4.79 -10.42 0.86
CA ASP A 57 -3.87 -10.62 2.00
C ASP A 57 -2.46 -11.11 1.61
N GLN A 58 -2.36 -11.92 0.55
CA GLN A 58 -1.08 -12.37 -0.02
C GLN A 58 -0.16 -11.20 -0.44
N TYR A 59 -0.74 -10.11 -0.94
CA TYR A 59 -0.01 -8.93 -1.38
C TYR A 59 0.18 -7.91 -0.27
N PHE A 60 -0.71 -7.91 0.73
CA PHE A 60 -0.57 -7.04 1.90
C PHE A 60 0.75 -7.31 2.63
N SER A 61 1.18 -8.57 2.74
CA SER A 61 2.49 -8.93 3.31
C SER A 61 3.67 -8.31 2.54
N ILE A 62 3.60 -8.30 1.20
CA ILE A 62 4.62 -7.67 0.34
C ILE A 62 4.59 -6.15 0.52
N LEU A 63 3.40 -5.58 0.65
CA LEU A 63 3.19 -4.16 0.86
C LEU A 63 3.78 -3.70 2.19
N LEU A 64 3.64 -4.48 3.27
CA LEU A 64 4.29 -4.16 4.55
C LEU A 64 5.81 -4.04 4.38
N ARG A 65 6.45 -4.94 3.63
CA ARG A 65 7.89 -4.83 3.30
C ARG A 65 8.23 -3.59 2.49
N TYR A 66 7.36 -3.19 1.58
CA TYR A 66 7.51 -1.92 0.86
C TYR A 66 7.42 -0.71 1.81
N LEU A 67 6.51 -0.75 2.79
CA LEU A 67 6.37 0.29 3.81
C LEU A 67 7.57 0.35 4.77
N GLU A 68 8.23 -0.77 5.08
CA GLU A 68 9.49 -0.79 5.85
C GLU A 68 10.58 0.07 5.19
N GLY A 69 10.59 0.16 3.86
CA GLY A 69 11.52 0.98 3.10
C GLY A 69 11.18 2.47 3.04
N LEU A 70 10.01 2.90 3.56
CA LEU A 70 9.64 4.31 3.55
C LEU A 70 10.45 5.11 4.58
N GLN A 71 11.00 6.24 4.13
CA GLN A 71 11.77 7.14 4.99
C GLN A 71 11.30 8.59 4.85
N GLY A 72 11.55 9.37 5.90
CA GLY A 72 11.21 10.80 5.99
C GLY A 72 9.73 11.06 5.73
N ARG A 73 9.43 12.11 4.96
CA ARG A 73 8.06 12.62 4.75
C ARG A 73 7.06 11.59 4.23
N ALA A 74 7.50 10.61 3.44
CA ALA A 74 6.62 9.58 2.91
C ALA A 74 6.11 8.64 4.02
N ARG A 75 6.98 8.30 4.98
CA ARG A 75 6.59 7.55 6.19
C ARG A 75 5.65 8.37 7.05
N ASP A 76 6.04 9.60 7.40
CA ASP A 76 5.25 10.49 8.27
C ASP A 76 3.84 10.71 7.73
N THR A 77 3.72 10.96 6.42
CA THR A 77 2.42 11.16 5.75
C THR A 77 1.59 9.88 5.77
N THR A 78 2.22 8.72 5.64
CA THR A 78 1.51 7.43 5.67
C THR A 78 0.97 7.14 7.07
N VAL A 79 1.77 7.41 8.12
CA VAL A 79 1.33 7.29 9.53
C VAL A 79 0.14 8.21 9.80
N GLN A 80 0.27 9.51 9.50
CA GLN A 80 -0.80 10.48 9.75
C GLN A 80 -2.12 10.11 9.06
N LYS A 81 -2.04 9.61 7.81
CA LYS A 81 -3.23 9.14 7.09
C LYS A 81 -3.82 7.88 7.71
N ALA A 82 -2.99 6.94 8.13
CA ALA A 82 -3.43 5.72 8.79
C ALA A 82 -4.13 6.04 10.13
N GLU A 83 -3.58 6.96 10.93
CA GLU A 83 -4.19 7.44 12.17
C GLU A 83 -5.53 8.13 11.94
N ALA A 84 -5.61 9.00 10.94
CA ALA A 84 -6.84 9.68 10.57
C ALA A 84 -7.95 8.69 10.17
N LEU A 85 -7.60 7.68 9.36
CA LEU A 85 -8.53 6.62 8.96
C LEU A 85 -8.97 5.76 10.15
N MET A 86 -8.05 5.41 11.05
CA MET A 86 -8.40 4.65 12.27
C MET A 86 -9.44 5.41 13.09
N LYS A 87 -9.22 6.73 13.28
CA LYS A 87 -10.13 7.59 14.03
C LYS A 87 -11.49 7.76 13.35
N GLU A 88 -11.51 7.89 12.02
CA GLU A 88 -12.76 7.96 11.25
C GLU A 88 -13.57 6.67 11.41
N TYR A 89 -12.92 5.52 11.32
CA TYR A 89 -13.59 4.23 11.52
C TYR A 89 -14.00 3.99 12.97
N ASP A 90 -13.24 4.42 13.96
CA ASP A 90 -13.66 4.32 15.38
C ASP A 90 -14.91 5.16 15.68
N GLN A 91 -15.18 6.20 14.88
CA GLN A 91 -16.37 7.04 15.01
C GLN A 91 -17.59 6.50 14.24
N SER A 92 -17.39 5.58 13.29
CA SER A 92 -18.51 4.93 12.60
C SER A 92 -19.02 3.76 13.44
N ASP A 93 -20.20 3.91 14.05
CA ASP A 93 -20.91 2.88 14.83
C ASP A 93 -21.41 1.67 13.99
N MET A 94 -20.99 1.56 12.73
CA MET A 94 -21.33 0.44 11.85
C MET A 94 -20.31 -0.69 12.06
N GLU A 95 -20.75 -1.77 12.71
CA GLU A 95 -20.04 -3.05 12.77
C GLU A 95 -20.21 -3.80 11.43
N ASP A 96 -19.47 -3.37 10.41
CA ASP A 96 -19.32 -4.09 9.15
C ASP A 96 -18.07 -4.99 9.23
N GLU A 97 -18.18 -6.25 8.83
CA GLU A 97 -17.05 -7.19 8.72
C GLU A 97 -15.92 -6.61 7.82
N LEU A 98 -16.29 -5.82 6.82
CA LEU A 98 -15.34 -5.10 5.96
C LEU A 98 -14.58 -4.00 6.72
N LEU A 99 -15.26 -3.28 7.62
CA LEU A 99 -14.64 -2.23 8.45
C LEU A 99 -13.66 -2.84 9.45
N GLU A 100 -14.02 -3.97 10.07
CA GLU A 100 -13.12 -4.68 10.98
C GLU A 100 -11.87 -5.18 10.25
N GLY A 101 -12.04 -5.70 9.02
CA GLY A 101 -10.91 -6.04 8.15
C GLY A 101 -9.98 -4.86 7.84
N LYS A 102 -10.56 -3.68 7.55
CA LYS A 102 -9.82 -2.43 7.30
C LYS A 102 -9.07 -1.95 8.53
N ARG A 103 -9.73 -1.89 9.69
CA ARG A 103 -9.12 -1.55 10.99
C ARG A 103 -7.93 -2.45 11.33
N GLY A 104 -8.09 -3.77 11.13
CA GLY A 104 -7.02 -4.74 11.36
C GLY A 104 -5.77 -4.47 10.51
N ARG A 105 -5.93 -4.03 9.26
CA ARG A 105 -4.81 -3.65 8.39
C ARG A 105 -4.19 -2.31 8.77
N ILE A 106 -5.00 -1.32 9.09
CA ILE A 106 -4.52 -0.01 9.57
C ILE A 106 -3.64 -0.20 10.81
N ARG A 107 -4.10 -1.02 11.76
CA ARG A 107 -3.34 -1.34 12.98
C ARG A 107 -1.97 -1.94 12.66
N LYS A 108 -1.90 -2.89 11.71
CA LYS A 108 -0.62 -3.48 11.27
C LYS A 108 0.32 -2.43 10.65
N VAL A 109 -0.21 -1.51 9.85
CA VAL A 109 0.59 -0.42 9.24
C VAL A 109 1.11 0.53 10.31
N LEU A 110 0.27 0.94 11.27
CA LEU A 110 0.69 1.79 12.37
C LEU A 110 1.73 1.12 13.26
N GLN A 111 1.56 -0.17 13.59
CA GLN A 111 2.55 -0.93 14.36
C GLN A 111 3.90 -1.04 13.66
N LEU A 112 3.89 -1.15 12.33
CA LEU A 112 5.12 -1.23 11.54
C LEU A 112 5.87 0.12 11.47
N LEU A 113 5.11 1.21 11.36
CA LEU A 113 5.65 2.55 11.12
C LEU A 113 5.81 3.40 12.39
N SER A 114 5.34 2.92 13.54
CA SER A 114 5.63 3.48 14.87
C SER A 114 7.10 3.29 15.27
#